data_AF-A0A847ZTC7-F1
#
_entry.id   AF-A0A847ZTC7-F1
#
_cell.length_a   1.000
_cell.length_b   1.000
_cell.length_c   1.000
_cell.angle_alpha   90.00
_cell.angle_beta   90.00
_cell.angle_gamma   90.00
#
_symmetry.space_group_name_H-M   'P 1'
#
loop_
_entity.id
_entity.type
_entity.pdbx_description
1 polymer ?
#
loop_
_entity_poly.entity_id
_entity_poly.type
_entity_poly.pdbx_seq_one_letter_code
_entity_poly.pdbx_strand_id
1 'polypeptide(L)'
;MWRRVLAALLLLVMAVAGSDLSDAATRKKKVKKAPAPPAVTKLIYEAPMRVVIVRSSNAACEPLCPEWIAAEGEITGATPGAFSKVFKQMGKRKLPV
;
A
#
# COMPACT_ATOMS: atom_id res chain seq x y z
N MET A 1 45.54 -43.85 -42.32
CA MET A 1 45.12 -42.45 -42.58
C MET A 1 43.87 -42.03 -41.80
N TRP A 2 42.84 -42.86 -41.66
CA TRP A 2 41.55 -42.48 -41.04
C TRP A 2 41.63 -42.01 -39.57
N ARG A 3 42.52 -42.58 -38.73
CA ARG A 3 42.69 -42.12 -37.33
C ARG A 3 43.17 -40.67 -37.22
N ARG A 4 43.96 -40.18 -38.18
CA ARG A 4 44.43 -38.78 -38.21
C ARG A 4 43.32 -37.82 -38.67
N VAL A 5 42.47 -38.29 -39.59
CA VAL A 5 41.28 -37.55 -40.06
C VAL A 5 40.23 -37.46 -38.95
N LEU A 6 39.96 -38.57 -38.23
CA LEU A 6 39.05 -38.60 -37.07
C LEU A 6 39.54 -37.71 -35.92
N ALA A 7 40.85 -37.70 -35.62
CA ALA A 7 41.42 -36.82 -34.60
C ALA A 7 41.34 -35.33 -35.00
N ALA A 8 41.59 -35.00 -36.27
CA ALA A 8 41.45 -33.63 -36.77
C ALA A 8 39.98 -33.16 -36.76
N LEU A 9 39.03 -34.05 -37.05
CA LEU A 9 37.59 -33.74 -37.02
C LEU A 9 37.06 -33.59 -35.58
N LEU A 10 37.55 -34.40 -34.63
CA LEU A 10 37.26 -34.25 -33.20
C LEU A 10 37.85 -32.96 -32.60
N LEU A 11 39.04 -32.55 -33.03
CA LEU A 11 39.65 -31.28 -32.61
C LEU A 11 38.93 -30.06 -33.22
N LEU A 12 38.40 -30.17 -34.45
CA LEU A 12 37.59 -29.11 -35.08
C LEU A 12 36.23 -28.91 -34.41
N VAL A 13 35.59 -29.97 -33.89
CA VAL A 13 34.30 -29.87 -33.19
C VAL A 13 34.43 -29.23 -31.80
N MET A 14 35.54 -29.43 -31.09
CA MET A 14 35.77 -28.81 -29.77
C MET A 14 36.07 -27.31 -29.83
N ALA A 15 36.45 -26.76 -30.99
CA ALA A 15 36.77 -25.34 -31.15
C ALA A 15 35.54 -24.44 -31.40
N VAL A 16 34.34 -25.00 -31.66
CA VAL A 16 33.13 -24.22 -31.98
C VAL A 16 32.21 -23.99 -30.77
N ALA A 17 32.51 -24.57 -29.60
CA ALA A 17 31.64 -24.45 -28.42
C ALA A 17 32.23 -23.64 -27.25
N GLY A 18 33.32 -22.90 -27.46
CA GLY A 18 33.92 -22.04 -26.43
C GLY A 18 34.36 -20.70 -26.99
N SER A 19 33.92 -19.61 -26.35
CA SER A 19 34.07 -18.17 -26.70
C SER A 19 32.92 -17.68 -27.58
N ASP A 20 31.96 -16.85 -27.16
CA ASP A 20 31.88 -15.84 -26.09
C ASP A 20 30.39 -15.70 -25.71
N LEU A 21 29.99 -15.46 -24.46
CA LEU A 21 30.14 -14.16 -23.83
C LEU A 21 30.10 -14.30 -22.30
N SER A 22 31.19 -13.88 -21.67
CA SER A 22 31.14 -13.28 -20.34
C SER A 22 30.16 -12.11 -20.38
N ASP A 23 28.96 -12.33 -19.86
CA ASP A 23 28.27 -11.29 -19.12
C ASP A 23 27.94 -11.87 -17.75
N ALA A 24 28.99 -12.13 -16.97
CA ALA A 24 28.92 -12.03 -15.52
C ALA A 24 28.79 -10.54 -15.13
N ALA A 25 27.93 -9.78 -15.81
CA ALA A 25 27.20 -8.75 -15.12
C ALA A 25 26.56 -9.47 -13.96
N THR A 26 27.00 -9.09 -12.77
CA THR A 26 26.25 -9.22 -11.53
C THR A 26 24.84 -9.70 -11.83
N ARG A 27 24.56 -11.00 -11.61
CA ARG A 27 23.20 -11.42 -11.29
C ARG A 27 22.93 -10.79 -9.92
N LYS A 28 22.85 -9.45 -9.88
CA LYS A 28 21.83 -8.78 -9.10
C LYS A 28 20.61 -9.54 -9.55
N LYS A 29 20.17 -10.49 -8.71
CA LYS A 29 18.78 -10.85 -8.65
C LYS A 29 18.10 -9.49 -8.77
N LYS A 30 17.52 -9.18 -9.93
CA LYS A 30 16.31 -8.40 -9.94
C LYS A 30 15.35 -9.31 -9.18
N VAL A 31 15.50 -9.31 -7.85
CA VAL A 31 14.38 -9.33 -6.94
C VAL A 31 13.56 -8.21 -7.54
N LYS A 32 12.59 -8.59 -8.38
CA LYS A 32 11.51 -7.69 -8.74
C LYS A 32 11.15 -7.11 -7.38
N LYS A 33 11.44 -5.83 -7.17
CA LYS A 33 11.07 -5.17 -5.92
C LYS A 33 9.61 -5.55 -5.81
N ALA A 34 9.28 -6.41 -4.84
CA ALA A 34 7.91 -6.72 -4.55
C ALA A 34 7.24 -5.34 -4.51
N PRO A 35 6.06 -5.15 -5.14
CA PRO A 35 5.36 -3.89 -5.04
C PRO A 35 5.51 -3.47 -3.59
N ALA A 36 6.11 -2.29 -3.36
CA ALA A 36 6.32 -1.82 -1.99
C ALA A 36 4.98 -2.06 -1.29
N PRO A 37 4.96 -2.65 -0.08
CA PRO A 37 3.71 -2.84 0.66
C PRO A 37 2.92 -1.55 0.47
N PRO A 38 1.67 -1.61 -0.02
CA PRO A 38 0.91 -0.41 -0.38
C PRO A 38 1.15 0.57 0.74
N ALA A 39 1.79 1.70 0.42
CA ALA A 39 2.38 2.61 1.41
C ALA A 39 1.42 2.66 2.58
N VAL A 40 1.82 2.09 3.72
CA VAL A 40 0.88 1.74 4.80
C VAL A 40 0.03 2.98 4.99
N THR A 41 -1.22 2.91 4.53
CA THR A 41 -2.15 4.00 4.70
C THR A 41 -2.24 4.09 6.19
N LYS A 42 -1.57 5.10 6.76
CA LYS A 42 -1.49 5.32 8.19
C LYS A 42 -2.88 5.04 8.71
N LEU A 43 -3.03 3.95 9.48
CA LEU A 43 -4.37 3.45 9.79
C LEU A 43 -5.12 4.61 10.40
N ILE A 44 -6.39 4.83 10.07
CA ILE A 44 -7.13 6.02 10.56
C ILE A 44 -7.00 6.15 12.09
N TYR A 45 -6.84 5.03 12.78
CA TYR A 45 -6.57 4.88 14.21
C TYR A 45 -5.22 5.42 14.72
N GLU A 46 -4.23 5.69 13.86
CA GLU A 46 -2.95 6.30 14.20
C GLU A 46 -2.93 7.83 13.94
N ALA A 47 -4.00 8.39 13.36
CA ALA A 47 -4.18 9.83 13.24
C ALA A 47 -4.87 10.38 14.49
N PRO A 48 -4.60 11.63 14.93
CA PRO A 48 -5.32 12.23 16.05
C PRO A 48 -6.84 12.21 15.82
N MET A 49 -7.60 11.93 16.88
CA MET A 49 -9.05 11.83 16.78
C MET A 49 -9.69 13.09 16.19
N ARG A 50 -10.52 12.89 15.17
CA ARG A 50 -11.42 13.89 14.63
C ARG A 50 -12.85 13.58 15.08
N VAL A 51 -13.59 14.64 15.42
CA VAL A 51 -14.99 14.54 15.85
C VAL A 51 -15.82 15.41 14.91
N VAL A 52 -16.88 14.84 14.33
CA VAL A 52 -17.76 15.53 13.37
C VAL A 52 -19.22 15.13 13.60
N ILE A 53 -20.14 15.99 13.18
CA ILE A 53 -21.57 15.66 13.09
C ILE A 53 -21.83 15.13 11.68
N VAL A 54 -22.39 13.94 11.59
CA VAL A 54 -22.76 13.28 10.34
C VAL A 54 -24.27 13.31 10.21
N ARG A 55 -24.78 13.45 8.99
CA ARG A 55 -26.20 13.30 8.64
C ARG A 55 -26.34 12.09 7.72
N SER A 56 -27.37 11.28 7.92
CA SER A 56 -27.70 10.21 6.97
C SER A 56 -27.95 10.79 5.57
N SER A 57 -27.41 10.14 4.54
CA SER A 57 -27.61 10.52 3.14
C SER A 57 -28.73 9.73 2.45
N ASN A 58 -29.58 9.03 3.22
CA ASN A 58 -30.68 8.25 2.66
C ASN A 58 -31.82 9.18 2.20
N ALA A 59 -32.16 9.15 0.91
CA ALA A 59 -33.23 9.99 0.36
C ALA A 59 -34.60 9.77 1.03
N ALA A 60 -34.85 8.58 1.60
CA ALA A 60 -36.12 8.26 2.25
C ALA A 60 -36.38 9.05 3.54
N CYS A 61 -35.35 9.63 4.17
CA CYS A 61 -35.49 10.41 5.41
C CYS A 61 -35.47 11.94 5.21
N GLU A 62 -35.35 12.44 3.99
CA GLU A 62 -35.31 13.88 3.74
C GLU A 62 -36.69 14.52 4.05
N PRO A 63 -36.75 15.64 4.81
CA PRO A 63 -35.65 16.51 5.24
C PRO A 63 -35.12 16.25 6.66
N LEU A 64 -35.60 15.22 7.34
CA LEU A 64 -35.36 14.95 8.76
C LEU A 64 -34.38 13.80 8.99
N CYS A 65 -33.43 13.61 8.09
CA CYS A 65 -32.45 12.55 8.21
C CYS A 65 -31.70 12.61 9.54
N PRO A 66 -31.55 11.46 10.23
CA PRO A 66 -30.92 11.44 11.54
C PRO A 66 -29.47 11.92 11.43
N GLU A 67 -29.06 12.59 12.50
CA GLU A 67 -27.70 13.07 12.68
C GLU A 67 -27.07 12.40 13.90
N TRP A 68 -25.76 12.16 13.87
CA TRP A 68 -25.01 11.59 14.98
C TRP A 68 -23.58 12.12 15.00
N ILE A 69 -22.87 11.92 16.10
CA ILE A 69 -21.44 12.27 16.21
C ILE A 69 -20.61 11.07 15.77
N ALA A 70 -19.74 11.26 14.78
CA ALA A 70 -18.71 10.31 14.44
C ALA A 70 -17.36 10.78 15.03
N ALA A 71 -16.69 9.87 15.74
CA ALA A 71 -15.37 10.09 16.30
C ALA A 71 -14.42 9.00 15.79
N GLU A 72 -13.40 9.40 15.04
CA GLU A 72 -12.45 8.48 14.40
C GLU A 72 -11.02 8.93 14.67
N GLY A 73 -10.14 7.96 14.96
CA GLY A 73 -8.71 8.19 15.22
C GLY A 73 -8.30 7.92 16.66
N GLU A 74 -7.05 8.22 16.97
CA GLU A 74 -6.40 8.01 18.26
C GLU A 74 -6.92 8.99 19.32
N ILE A 75 -7.32 8.46 20.48
CA ILE A 75 -7.64 9.28 21.64
C ILE A 75 -6.33 9.85 22.20
N THR A 76 -6.21 11.18 22.20
CA THR A 76 -5.04 11.90 22.69
C THR A 76 -5.45 12.90 23.77
N GLY A 77 -4.48 13.60 24.37
CA GLY A 77 -4.76 14.72 25.28
C GLY A 77 -5.57 15.87 24.63
N ALA A 78 -5.59 15.97 23.30
CA ALA A 78 -6.36 16.99 22.57
C ALA A 78 -7.84 16.61 22.36
N THR A 79 -8.20 15.32 22.52
CA THR A 79 -9.54 14.80 22.24
C THR A 79 -10.67 15.51 23.00
N PRO A 80 -10.55 15.83 24.30
CA PRO A 80 -11.60 16.58 25.01
C PRO A 80 -11.90 17.95 24.37
N GLY A 81 -10.87 18.61 23.81
CA GLY A 81 -11.02 19.87 23.07
C GLY A 81 -11.77 19.71 21.76
N ALA A 82 -11.52 18.62 21.02
CA ALA A 82 -12.23 18.30 19.79
C ALA A 82 -13.73 18.07 20.02
N PHE A 83 -14.09 17.28 21.05
CA PHE A 83 -15.50 17.11 21.46
C PHE A 83 -16.14 18.43 21.90
N SER A 84 -15.45 19.21 22.73
CA SER A 84 -15.96 20.51 23.19
C SER A 84 -16.28 21.45 22.04
N LYS A 85 -15.46 21.44 20.97
CA LYS A 85 -15.71 22.25 19.76
C LYS A 85 -17.00 21.82 19.06
N VAL A 86 -17.23 20.52 18.90
CA VAL A 86 -18.44 19.98 18.27
C VAL A 86 -19.69 20.25 19.12
N PHE A 87 -19.64 20.04 20.43
CA PHE A 87 -20.78 20.34 21.31
C PHE A 87 -21.14 21.82 21.32
N LYS A 88 -20.14 22.71 21.30
CA LYS A 88 -20.38 24.15 21.14
C LYS A 88 -21.07 24.48 19.82
N GLN A 89 -20.69 23.82 18.72
CA GLN A 89 -21.34 23.98 17.41
C GLN A 89 -22.81 23.51 17.42
N MET A 90 -23.12 22.44 18.17
CA MET A 90 -24.51 21.97 18.34
C MET A 90 -25.38 22.93 19.16
N GLY A 91 -24.79 23.71 20.06
CA GLY A 91 -25.53 24.57 20.97
C GLY A 91 -26.50 23.77 21.84
N LYS A 92 -27.80 24.03 21.69
CA LYS A 92 -28.87 23.36 22.46
C LYS A 92 -29.48 22.15 21.74
N ARG A 93 -29.07 21.87 20.49
CA ARG A 93 -29.58 20.72 19.73
C ARG A 93 -29.14 19.43 20.41
N LYS A 94 -30.06 18.49 20.55
CA LYS A 94 -29.78 17.13 21.01
C LYS A 94 -29.83 16.20 19.79
N LEU A 95 -28.78 15.39 19.63
CA LEU A 95 -28.78 14.31 18.65
C LEU A 95 -29.47 13.09 19.27
N PRO A 96 -30.18 12.27 18.48
CA PRO A 96 -30.68 10.98 18.95
C PRO A 96 -29.51 10.10 19.41
N VAL A 97 -29.75 9.33 20.48
CA VAL A 97 -28.78 8.42 21.12
C VAL A 97 -29.13 6.98 20.78
#